data_AF-A0AAD7DAN2-F1
#
_entry.id   AF-A0AAD7DAN2-F1
#
_cell.length_a   1.000
_cell.length_b   1.000
_cell.length_c   1.000
_cell.angle_alpha   90.00
_cell.angle_beta   90.00
_cell.angle_gamma   90.00
#
_symmetry.space_group_name_H-M   'P 1'
#
loop_
_entity.id
_entity.type
_entity.pdbx_description
1 polymer ?
#
loop_
_entity_poly.entity_id
_entity_poly.type
_entity_poly.pdbx_seq_one_letter_code
_entity_poly.pdbx_strand_id
1 'polypeptide(L)' 'GTAGNIVANRLSENPSHSVLASKPAAQMLVFWRLVLWCAHTPQDWNYTMILQTALNGRSLAYTSLFHCALR' A
#
# COMPACT_ATOMS: atom_id res chain seq x y z
N GLY A 1 6.93 -1.62 -0.29
CA GLY A 1 5.81 -1.80 -1.26
C GLY A 1 6.30 -2.60 -2.46
N THR A 2 5.45 -2.89 -3.43
CA THR A 2 5.77 -3.79 -4.56
C THR A 2 7.10 -3.45 -5.25
N ALA A 3 7.29 -2.20 -5.68
CA ALA A 3 8.55 -1.75 -6.28
C ALA A 3 9.70 -1.71 -5.27
N GLY A 4 9.47 -1.17 -4.07
CA GLY A 4 10.48 -1.06 -3.02
C GLY A 4 11.09 -2.41 -2.62
N ASN A 5 10.30 -3.49 -2.61
CA ASN A 5 10.80 -4.84 -2.34
C ASN A 5 11.71 -5.34 -3.48
N ILE A 6 11.34 -5.09 -4.74
CA ILE A 6 12.17 -5.46 -5.89
C ILE A 6 13.49 -4.70 -5.83
N VAL A 7 13.45 -3.39 -5.62
CA VAL A 7 14.65 -2.55 -5.52
C VAL A 7 15.54 -3.01 -4.36
N ALA A 8 14.96 -3.22 -3.17
CA ALA A 8 15.73 -3.66 -2.02
C ALA A 8 16.40 -5.02 -2.26
N ASN A 9 15.67 -5.97 -2.86
CA ASN A 9 16.22 -7.28 -3.20
C ASN A 9 17.38 -7.15 -4.20
N ARG A 10 17.20 -6.42 -5.31
CA ARG A 10 18.24 -6.26 -6.34
C ARG A 10 19.49 -5.55 -5.82
N LEU A 11 19.34 -4.53 -5.00
CA LEU A 11 20.48 -3.84 -4.39
C LEU A 11 21.19 -4.76 -3.38
N SER A 12 20.45 -5.55 -2.61
CA SER A 12 21.05 -6.46 -1.61
C SER A 12 21.87 -7.62 -2.21
N GLU A 13 21.77 -7.87 -3.52
CA GLU A 13 22.58 -8.89 -4.21
C GLU A 13 24.08 -8.51 -4.27
N ASN A 14 24.41 -7.22 -4.15
CA ASN A 14 25.78 -6.75 -4.16
C ASN A 14 26.27 -6.42 -2.74
N PRO A 15 27.29 -7.12 -2.20
CA PRO A 15 27.74 -6.95 -0.82
C PRO A 15 28.49 -5.63 -0.55
N SER A 16 28.80 -4.84 -1.58
CA SER A 16 29.50 -3.55 -1.42
C SER A 16 28.66 -2.46 -0.74
N HIS A 17 27.35 -2.65 -0.62
CA HIS A 17 26.45 -1.68 0.00
C HIS A 17 25.39 -2.36 0.87
N SER A 18 25.00 -1.68 1.94
CA SER A 18 23.93 -2.12 2.84
C SER A 18 22.61 -1.45 2.47
N VAL A 19 21.52 -2.23 2.51
CA VAL A 19 20.18 -1.77 2.14
C VAL A 19 19.27 -1.84 3.35
N LEU A 20 18.72 -0.70 3.76
CA LEU A 20 17.67 -0.63 4.79
C LEU A 20 16.31 -0.42 4.14
N ALA A 21 15.45 -1.43 4.20
CA ALA A 21 14.06 -1.34 3.77
C ALA A 21 13.14 -1.15 4.99
N SER A 22 12.63 0.07 5.17
CA SER A 22 11.65 0.37 6.22
C SER A 22 10.22 0.37 5.66
N LYS A 23 9.30 -0.27 6.38
CA LYS A 23 7.87 -0.27 6.07
C LYS A 23 7.05 -0.06 7.34
N PRO A 24 5.85 0.54 7.25
CA PRO A 24 4.90 0.53 8.34
C PRO A 24 4.63 -0.89 8.83
N ALA A 25 4.39 -1.04 10.14
CA ALA A 25 4.14 -2.33 10.75
C ALA A 25 2.89 -2.99 10.14
N ALA A 26 3.08 -4.16 9.52
CA ALA A 26 2.00 -4.98 8.99
C ALA A 26 2.36 -6.46 9.15
N GLN A 27 1.46 -7.24 9.74
CA GLN A 27 1.56 -8.70 9.77
C GLN A 27 1.32 -9.23 8.36
N MET A 28 2.22 -10.04 7.80
CA MET A 28 2.03 -10.63 6.46
C MET A 28 1.09 -11.83 6.54
N LEU A 29 -0.20 -11.61 6.34
CA LEU A 29 -1.16 -12.66 5.98
C LEU A 29 -1.52 -12.53 4.50
N VAL A 30 -1.25 -13.59 3.73
CA VAL A 30 -1.47 -13.64 2.27
C VAL A 30 -2.95 -13.91 2.02
N PHE A 31 -3.76 -12.85 1.88
CA PHE A 31 -5.11 -12.95 1.33
C PHE A 31 -5.24 -12.01 0.13
N TRP A 32 -5.47 -12.58 -1.04
CA TRP A 32 -5.74 -11.84 -2.27
C TRP A 32 -7.17 -11.27 -2.24
N ARG A 33 -7.35 -10.09 -1.64
CA ARG A 33 -8.59 -9.31 -1.78
C ARG A 33 -8.45 -8.25 -2.87
N LEU A 34 -9.59 -7.92 -3.51
CA LEU A 34 -9.67 -6.79 -4.43
C LEU A 34 -9.35 -5.50 -3.67
N VAL A 35 -8.51 -4.65 -4.28
CA VAL A 35 -8.02 -3.38 -3.68
C VAL A 35 -9.17 -2.53 -3.13
N LEU A 36 -10.29 -2.46 -3.84
CA LEU A 36 -11.47 -1.67 -3.45
C LEU A 36 -12.14 -2.16 -2.15
N TRP A 37 -11.96 -3.41 -1.74
CA TRP A 37 -12.55 -3.96 -0.51
C TRP A 37 -11.80 -3.60 0.76
N CYS A 38 -10.64 -2.96 0.64
CA CYS A 38 -9.83 -2.57 1.79
C CYS A 38 -9.92 -1.06 2.06
N ALA A 39 -10.77 -0.32 1.34
CA ALA A 39 -11.07 1.07 1.65
C ALA A 39 -11.66 1.19 3.07
N HIS A 40 -11.24 2.20 3.83
CA HIS A 40 -11.68 2.43 5.21
C HIS A 40 -11.31 1.29 6.18
N THR A 41 -10.18 0.62 5.95
CA THR A 41 -9.65 -0.41 6.85
C THR A 41 -8.38 0.06 7.54
N PRO A 42 -8.02 -0.50 8.71
CA PRO A 42 -6.73 -0.22 9.36
C PRO A 42 -5.51 -0.57 8.52
N GLN A 43 -5.68 -1.26 7.39
CA GLN A 43 -4.61 -1.70 6.50
C GLN A 43 -4.48 -0.82 5.23
N ASP A 44 -5.37 0.16 5.09
CA ASP A 44 -5.31 1.22 4.08
C ASP A 44 -4.85 2.53 4.73
N TRP A 45 -4.21 3.38 3.94
CA TRP A 45 -3.83 4.72 4.37
C TRP A 45 -5.04 5.64 4.58
N ASN A 46 -6.22 5.25 4.09
CA ASN A 46 -7.48 5.97 4.22
C ASN A 46 -7.42 7.38 3.62
N TYR A 47 -6.71 7.53 2.51
CA TYR A 47 -6.68 8.77 1.76
C TYR A 47 -8.01 9.01 1.05
N THR A 48 -8.35 10.28 0.90
CA THR A 48 -9.52 10.73 0.14
C THR A 48 -9.06 11.62 -0.99
N MET A 49 -9.73 11.51 -2.13
CA MET A 49 -9.56 12.47 -3.21
C MET A 49 -10.23 13.80 -2.82
N ILE A 50 -9.70 14.90 -3.34
CA ILE A 50 -10.43 16.17 -3.34
C ILE A 50 -11.75 16.01 -4.10
N LEU A 51 -12.72 16.89 -3.81
CA LEU A 51 -14.01 16.90 -4.49
C LEU A 51 -13.80 17.00 -6.00
N GLN A 52 -14.31 16.02 -6.74
CA GLN A 52 -14.16 15.95 -8.18
C GLN A 52 -15.32 16.69 -8.85
N THR A 53 -15.02 17.73 -9.62
CA THR A 53 -16.03 18.47 -10.41
C THR A 53 -16.78 17.54 -11.37
N ALA A 54 -16.06 16.61 -12.01
CA ALA A 54 -16.62 15.60 -12.91
C ALA A 54 -17.53 14.57 -12.21
N LEU A 55 -17.52 14.50 -10.87
CA LEU A 55 -18.37 13.60 -10.09
C LEU A 55 -19.40 14.35 -9.25
N ASN A 56 -19.87 15.50 -9.73
CA ASN A 56 -20.84 16.36 -9.02
C ASN A 56 -20.36 16.75 -7.61
N GLY A 57 -19.07 17.05 -7.47
CA GLY A 57 -18.48 17.42 -6.18
C GLY A 57 -18.35 16.25 -5.19
N ARG A 58 -18.42 15.00 -5.63
CA ARG A 58 -18.17 13.84 -4.75
C ARG A 58 -16.68 13.65 -4.49
N SER A 59 -16.35 13.24 -3.26
CA SER A 59 -15.04 12.72 -2.89
C SER A 59 -15.08 11.19 -2.93
N LEU A 60 -14.01 10.57 -3.43
CA LEU A 60 -13.85 9.12 -3.49
C LEU A 60 -12.70 8.69 -2.57
N ALA A 61 -12.81 7.49 -2.02
CA ALA A 61 -11.69 6.86 -1.33
C ALA A 61 -10.55 6.60 -2.32
N TYR A 62 -9.33 6.96 -1.93
CA TYR A 62 -8.11 6.63 -2.65
C TYR A 62 -7.34 5.56 -1.88
N THR A 63 -7.63 4.30 -2.20
CA THR A 63 -7.02 3.17 -1.51
C THR A 63 -5.57 3.00 -1.94
N SER A 64 -4.66 3.10 -0.97
CA SER A 64 -3.25 2.78 -1.13
C SER A 64 -2.92 1.70 -0.10
N LEU A 65 -2.78 0.47 -0.56
CA LEU A 65 -2.63 -0.67 0.33
C LEU A 65 -1.22 -0.72 0.92
N PHE A 66 -1.12 -0.80 2.25
CA PHE A 66 0.08 -1.32 2.90
C PHE A 66 -0.12 -2.76 3.40
N HIS A 67 -1.37 -3.19 3.60
CA HIS A 67 -1.77 -4.57 3.86
C HIS A 67 -3.26 -4.78 3.52
N CYS A 68 -3.76 -6.01 3.40
CA CYS A 68 -5.20 -6.30 3.43
C CYS A 68 -5.40 -7.73 3.90
N ALA A 69 -5.96 -7.92 5.10
CA ALA A 69 -6.22 -9.24 5.69
C ALA A 69 -7.68 -9.34 6.17
N LEU A 70 -8.21 -10.56 6.13
CA LEU A 70 -9.51 -10.91 6.69
C LEU A 70 -9.50 -10.80 8.22
N ARG A 71 -10.60 -10.30 8.79
CA ARG A 71 -10.93 -10.41 10.21
C ARG A 71 -11.46 -11.82 10.52
#